data_AF-A0A7Y4QFM1-F1
#
_entry.id   AF-A0A7Y4QFM1-F1
#
_cell.length_a   1.000
_cell.length_b   1.000
_cell.length_c   1.000
_cell.angle_alpha   90.00
_cell.angle_beta   90.00
_cell.angle_gamma   90.00
#
_symmetry.space_group_name_H-M   'P 1'
#
loop_
_entity.id
_entity.type
_entity.pdbx_description
1 polymer ?
#
loop_
_entity_poly.entity_id
_entity_poly.type
_entity_poly.pdbx_seq_one_letter_code
_entity_poly.pdbx_strand_id
1 'polypeptide(L)'
;MSPAITITELRSMQIADLHKELRAHQTHVRKMRMQITMNTEKDTGRYRQEKKQLARMMMVIGEKQKETKGTKESKETKEPLKKSPATAKVAVSKKPRKTSKASL
;
A
#
# COMPACT_ATOMS: atom_id res chain seq x y z
N MET A 1 1.50 21.55 -4.08
CA MET A 1 1.16 20.11 -4.08
C MET A 1 0.10 19.91 -3.04
N SER A 2 -0.98 19.20 -3.38
CA SER A 2 -2.02 18.82 -2.43
C SER A 2 -1.41 17.86 -1.40
N PRO A 3 -1.76 17.93 -0.10
CA PRO A 3 -1.30 16.97 0.90
C PRO A 3 -1.57 15.53 0.46
N ALA A 4 -0.69 14.61 0.86
CA ALA A 4 -0.87 13.20 0.56
C ALA A 4 -2.19 12.71 1.19
N ILE A 5 -3.15 12.33 0.34
CA ILE A 5 -4.48 11.89 0.76
C ILE A 5 -4.32 10.67 1.67
N THR A 6 -4.94 10.73 2.85
CA THR A 6 -4.84 9.67 3.85
C THR A 6 -5.61 8.43 3.42
N ILE A 7 -5.28 7.26 4.00
CA ILE A 7 -6.01 6.02 3.69
C ILE A 7 -7.49 6.12 4.09
N THR A 8 -7.78 6.82 5.19
CA THR A 8 -9.14 7.08 5.67
C THR A 8 -9.93 7.92 4.66
N GLU A 9 -9.32 8.98 4.12
CA GLU A 9 -9.92 9.77 3.05
C GLU A 9 -10.18 8.93 1.80
N LEU A 10 -9.19 8.15 1.32
CA LEU A 10 -9.36 7.27 0.15
C LEU A 10 -10.52 6.26 0.35
N ARG A 11 -10.68 5.72 1.55
CA ARG A 11 -11.78 4.81 1.87
C ARG A 11 -13.14 5.51 1.91
N SER A 12 -13.20 6.80 2.20
CA SER A 12 -14.45 7.58 2.16
C SER A 12 -14.89 7.97 0.74
N MET A 13 -13.99 8.03 -0.24
CA MET A 13 -14.31 8.44 -1.61
C MET A 13 -15.19 7.45 -2.38
N GLN A 14 -15.98 7.90 -3.35
CA GLN A 14 -16.68 6.99 -4.24
C GLN A 14 -15.69 6.26 -5.18
N ILE A 15 -16.05 5.05 -5.62
CA ILE A 15 -15.20 4.27 -6.55
C ILE A 15 -14.94 5.05 -7.85
N ALA A 16 -15.95 5.74 -8.38
CA ALA A 16 -15.83 6.57 -9.58
C ALA A 16 -14.79 7.69 -9.40
N ASP A 17 -14.84 8.40 -8.27
CA ASP A 17 -13.89 9.46 -7.94
C ASP A 17 -12.48 8.91 -7.74
N LEU A 18 -12.34 7.76 -7.06
CA LEU A 18 -11.06 7.08 -6.91
C LEU A 18 -10.44 6.74 -8.27
N HIS A 19 -11.23 6.29 -9.25
CA HIS A 19 -10.73 6.03 -10.60
C HIS A 19 -10.32 7.31 -11.36
N LYS A 20 -11.02 8.43 -11.13
CA LYS A 20 -10.66 9.73 -11.70
C LYS A 20 -9.33 10.21 -11.14
N GLU A 21 -9.20 10.20 -9.82
CA GLU A 21 -7.97 10.58 -9.11
C GLU A 21 -6.80 9.65 -9.46
N LEU A 22 -7.05 8.34 -9.57
CA LEU A 22 -6.03 7.36 -9.95
C LEU A 22 -5.43 7.71 -11.32
N ARG A 23 -6.25 8.07 -12.30
CA ARG A 23 -5.78 8.45 -13.64
C ARG A 23 -4.96 9.74 -13.62
N ALA A 24 -5.34 10.71 -12.78
CA ALA A 24 -4.59 11.94 -12.58
C ALA A 24 -3.21 11.65 -11.97
N HIS A 25 -3.16 10.89 -10.87
CA HIS A 25 -1.90 10.49 -10.23
C HIS A 25 -1.03 9.61 -11.14
N GLN A 26 -1.61 8.72 -11.95
CA GLN A 26 -0.86 7.92 -12.94
C GLN A 26 -0.13 8.81 -13.95
N THR A 27 -0.84 9.80 -14.50
CA THR A 27 -0.25 10.75 -15.45
C THR A 27 0.87 11.55 -14.78
N HIS A 28 0.66 12.01 -13.55
CA HIS A 28 1.66 12.74 -12.80
C HIS A 28 2.92 11.91 -12.52
N VAL A 29 2.76 10.67 -12.05
CA VAL A 29 3.88 9.74 -11.78
C VAL A 29 4.64 9.40 -13.06
N ARG A 30 3.95 9.22 -14.20
CA ARG A 30 4.60 9.01 -15.50
C ARG A 30 5.41 10.22 -15.94
N LYS A 31 4.86 11.43 -15.76
CA LYS A 31 5.57 12.68 -16.07
C LYS A 31 6.84 12.82 -15.23
N MET A 32 6.75 12.63 -13.91
CA MET A 32 7.93 12.66 -13.04
C MET A 32 8.97 11.60 -13.43
N ARG A 33 8.53 10.37 -13.77
CA ARG A 33 9.44 9.32 -14.24
C ARG A 33 10.21 9.79 -15.48
N MET A 34 9.50 10.38 -16.45
CA MET A 34 10.13 10.93 -17.65
C MET A 34 11.13 12.04 -17.31
N GLN A 35 10.75 12.98 -16.44
CA GLN A 35 11.62 14.09 -16.01
C GLN A 35 12.88 13.60 -15.30
N ILE A 36 12.78 12.57 -14.46
CA ILE A 36 13.91 11.90 -13.80
C ILE A 36 14.80 11.22 -14.83
N THR A 37 14.21 10.48 -15.79
CA THR A 37 14.98 9.81 -16.85
C THR A 37 15.72 10.81 -17.74
N MET A 38 15.14 11.98 -17.97
CA MET A 38 15.78 13.09 -18.71
C MET A 38 16.75 13.91 -17.84
N ASN A 39 17.01 13.51 -16.58
CA ASN A 39 17.82 14.26 -15.60
C ASN A 39 17.37 15.71 -15.34
N THR A 40 16.13 16.04 -15.70
CA THR A 40 15.53 17.37 -15.49
C THR A 40 15.00 17.56 -14.08
N GLU A 41 14.60 16.48 -13.40
CA GLU A 41 14.09 16.51 -12.03
C GLU A 41 14.93 15.61 -11.12
N LYS A 42 15.48 16.20 -10.05
CA LYS A 42 16.39 15.53 -9.12
C LYS A 42 15.68 14.97 -7.88
N ASP A 43 14.43 15.37 -7.66
CA ASP A 43 13.66 14.94 -6.49
C ASP A 43 13.06 13.54 -6.69
N THR A 44 13.92 12.54 -6.60
CA THR A 44 13.52 11.13 -6.64
C THR A 44 12.76 10.71 -5.38
N GLY A 45 12.87 11.45 -4.28
CA GLY A 45 12.17 11.20 -3.03
C GLY A 45 10.67 11.41 -3.20
N ARG A 46 10.30 12.54 -3.80
CA ARG A 46 8.91 12.86 -4.15
C ARG A 46 8.30 11.86 -5.12
N TYR A 47 9.03 11.44 -6.16
CA TYR A 47 8.56 10.38 -7.07
C TYR A 47 8.24 9.08 -6.31
N ARG A 48 9.06 8.68 -5.34
CA ARG A 48 8.80 7.49 -4.51
C ARG A 48 7.55 7.66 -3.64
N GLN A 49 7.32 8.85 -3.08
CA GLN A 49 6.13 9.13 -2.27
C GLN A 49 4.86 9.06 -3.11
N GLU A 50 4.86 9.68 -4.28
CA GLU A 50 3.74 9.67 -5.23
C GLU A 50 3.45 8.27 -5.76
N LYS A 51 4.49 7.47 -6.03
CA LYS A 51 4.35 6.06 -6.38
C LYS A 51 3.70 5.24 -5.25
N LYS A 52 4.04 5.52 -3.98
CA LYS A 52 3.39 4.88 -2.82
C LYS A 52 1.92 5.30 -2.71
N GLN A 53 1.60 6.57 -2.96
CA GLN A 53 0.22 7.05 -2.97
C GLN A 53 -0.61 6.32 -4.03
N LEU A 54 -0.07 6.19 -5.23
CA LEU A 54 -0.71 5.45 -6.32
C LEU A 54 -0.99 3.99 -5.94
N ALA A 55 -0.05 3.32 -5.29
CA ALA A 55 -0.25 1.95 -4.79
C ALA A 55 -1.38 1.87 -3.74
N ARG A 56 -1.46 2.85 -2.82
CA ARG A 56 -2.56 2.93 -1.84
C ARG A 56 -3.92 3.09 -2.51
N MET A 57 -4.02 3.94 -3.53
CA MET A 57 -5.28 4.14 -4.28
C MET A 57 -5.72 2.86 -4.98
N MET A 58 -4.78 2.14 -5.64
CA MET A 58 -5.07 0.86 -6.28
C MET A 58 -5.55 -0.19 -5.27
N MET A 59 -4.92 -0.24 -4.09
CA MET A 59 -5.30 -1.16 -3.02
C MET A 59 -6.74 -0.89 -2.55
N VAL A 60 -7.09 0.37 -2.26
CA VAL A 60 -8.45 0.74 -1.80
C VAL A 60 -9.51 0.44 -2.86
N ILE A 61 -9.21 0.66 -4.14
CA ILE A 61 -10.11 0.25 -5.23
C ILE A 61 -10.31 -1.27 -5.20
N GLY A 62 -9.24 -2.05 -5.03
CA GLY A 62 -9.31 -3.50 -4.91
C GLY A 62 -10.12 -3.97 -3.69
N GLU A 63 -9.97 -3.32 -2.53
CA GLU A 63 -10.76 -3.58 -1.32
C GLU A 63 -12.25 -3.35 -1.61
N LYS A 64 -12.61 -2.17 -2.15
CA LYS A 64 -14.00 -1.82 -2.46
C LYS A 64 -14.64 -2.73 -3.50
N GLN A 65 -13.89 -3.13 -4.52
CA GLN A 65 -14.38 -4.08 -5.51
C GLN A 65 -14.64 -5.46 -4.91
N LYS A 66 -13.86 -5.90 -3.90
CA LYS A 66 -14.14 -7.16 -3.18
C LYS A 66 -15.36 -7.04 -2.29
N GLU A 67 -15.54 -5.92 -1.59
CA GLU A 67 -16.72 -5.67 -0.75
C GLU A 67 -18.03 -5.72 -1.54
N THR A 68 -18.07 -5.09 -2.72
CA THR A 68 -19.24 -5.12 -3.61
C THR A 68 -19.56 -6.50 -4.18
N LYS A 69 -18.57 -7.39 -4.27
CA LYS A 69 -18.74 -8.76 -4.78
C LYS A 69 -19.05 -9.77 -3.67
N GLY A 70 -18.61 -9.51 -2.44
CA GLY A 70 -18.79 -10.39 -1.28
C GLY A 70 -20.20 -10.36 -0.66
N THR A 71 -21.07 -9.44 -1.05
CA THR A 71 -22.41 -9.31 -0.46
C THR A 71 -23.44 -10.32 -1.00
N LYS A 72 -23.04 -11.30 -1.83
CA LYS A 72 -23.94 -12.36 -2.32
C LYS A 72 -23.92 -13.65 -1.52
N GLU A 73 -23.02 -13.83 -0.56
CA GLU A 73 -22.97 -15.08 0.21
C GLU A 73 -22.79 -14.78 1.70
N SER A 74 -23.65 -15.38 2.53
CA SER A 74 -23.63 -15.45 4.00
C SER A 74 -24.05 -14.20 4.81
N LYS A 75 -25.35 -13.89 4.78
CA LYS A 75 -26.08 -13.55 6.01
C LYS A 75 -26.57 -14.85 6.66
N GLU A 76 -25.70 -15.53 7.39
CA GLU A 76 -26.15 -16.46 8.43
C GLU A 76 -25.51 -16.10 9.76
N THR A 77 -26.36 -15.55 10.61
CA THR A 77 -26.27 -15.41 12.05
C THR A 77 -25.71 -16.68 12.69
N LYS A 78 -24.53 -16.63 13.34
CA LYS A 78 -24.26 -17.38 14.60
C LYS A 78 -23.29 -16.62 15.51
N GLU A 79 -23.69 -16.65 16.77
CA GLU A 79 -23.19 -16.03 18.00
C GLU A 79 -21.73 -16.38 18.42
N PRO A 80 -21.20 -15.72 19.47
CA PRO A 80 -19.77 -15.67 19.77
C PRO A 80 -19.29 -16.91 20.54
N LEU A 81 -18.32 -17.63 19.99
CA LEU A 81 -17.59 -18.68 20.72
C LEU A 81 -16.35 -18.11 21.41
N LYS A 82 -16.42 -18.12 22.75
CA LYS A 82 -15.34 -17.86 23.69
C LYS A 82 -14.31 -19.01 23.71
N LYS A 83 -13.07 -18.66 24.11
CA LYS A 83 -11.94 -19.50 24.62
C LYS A 83 -11.11 -20.21 23.54
N SER A 84 -9.77 -20.28 23.56
CA SER A 84 -8.68 -19.77 24.43
C SER A 84 -7.34 -20.15 23.74
N PRO A 85 -6.14 -19.75 24.24
CA PRO A 85 -4.94 -19.55 23.44
C PRO A 85 -4.11 -20.82 23.23
N ALA A 86 -3.45 -20.94 22.07
CA ALA A 86 -2.42 -21.95 21.84
C ALA A 86 -1.18 -21.30 21.23
N THR A 87 -0.14 -21.28 22.05
CA THR A 87 1.26 -20.98 21.75
C THR A 87 1.79 -21.69 20.51
N ALA A 88 2.39 -20.94 19.58
CA ALA A 88 3.34 -21.48 18.61
C ALA A 88 4.59 -20.61 18.60
N LYS A 89 5.59 -21.08 19.35
CA LYS A 89 6.97 -20.58 19.35
C LYS A 89 7.54 -20.76 17.93
N VAL A 90 7.86 -19.67 17.23
CA VAL A 90 8.70 -19.73 16.02
C VAL A 90 10.07 -19.19 16.40
N ALA A 91 10.96 -20.12 16.77
CA ALA A 91 12.37 -19.87 16.95
C ALA A 91 13.04 -19.73 15.57
N VAL A 92 13.36 -18.51 15.15
CA VAL A 92 14.31 -18.29 14.03
C VAL A 92 15.69 -18.05 14.62
N SER A 93 16.58 -19.00 14.38
CA SER A 93 17.97 -18.98 14.81
C SER A 93 18.70 -17.78 14.21
N LYS A 94 19.22 -16.92 15.08
CA LYS A 94 20.16 -15.86 14.70
C LYS A 94 21.54 -16.50 14.48
N LYS A 95 21.94 -16.69 13.23
CA LYS A 95 23.34 -17.02 12.88
C LYS A 95 24.18 -15.72 12.92
N PRO A 96 25.27 -15.64 13.70
CA PRO A 96 26.10 -14.44 13.75
C PRO A 96 26.97 -14.31 12.49
N ARG A 97 26.88 -13.13 11.85
CA ARG A 97 27.70 -12.73 10.70
C ARG A 97 29.12 -12.40 11.19
N LYS A 98 30.10 -13.22 10.83
CA LYS A 98 31.53 -12.96 11.07
C LYS A 98 31.95 -11.67 10.34
N THR A 99 32.43 -10.68 11.08
CA THR A 99 33.16 -9.52 10.54
C THR A 99 34.64 -9.90 10.46
N SER A 100 35.17 -10.12 9.26
CA SER A 100 36.61 -10.12 9.04
C SER A 100 37.11 -8.68 9.12
N LYS A 101 37.85 -8.35 10.18
CA LYS A 101 38.68 -7.13 10.25
C LYS A 101 39.79 -7.26 9.20
N ALA A 102 39.89 -6.26 8.34
CA ALA A 102 41.02 -6.07 7.44
C ALA A 102 42.22 -5.48 8.20
N SER A 103 43.39 -5.84 7.69
CA SER A 103 44.75 -5.77 8.24
C SER A 103 45.32 -4.34 8.38
N LEU A 104 46.28 -4.21 9.29
CA LEU A 104 47.37 -3.22 9.29
C LEU A 104 48.60 -3.87 8.67
#